data_AF-W2MKS8-F1
#
_entry.id   AF-W2MKS8-F1
#
_cell.length_a   1.000
_cell.length_b   1.000
_cell.length_c   1.000
_cell.angle_alpha   90.00
_cell.angle_beta   90.00
_cell.angle_gamma   90.00
#
_symmetry.space_group_name_H-M   'P 1'
#
loop_
_entity.id
_entity.type
_entity.pdbx_description
1 polymer ?
#
loop_
_entity_poly.entity_id
_entity_poly.type
_entity_poly.pdbx_seq_one_letter_code
_entity_poly.pdbx_strand_id
1 'polypeptide(L)'
;RPILYPSPLTTDIMEPVPIRLGTLRTTVKPSSNVSASPVLSEGPVVNNASMARVCRVCTTQEARYTCPRCNTPYCSVDCYRSHGEGCTEQFFESHVRSEMTLASNAKGNDDEKQQRSIQELLERVREFQEEQQQLADGEDDEEALVQRMQELALLDKEGRLTLDCLTPEERRKFLGEVADGRLGKLVELWTPWWLMSERKYRNETSARRRELVLEEIGGENDEGENESEASSAVVLEPSVLYPVRIFTTNVAQKMPKSMSALLPDGRQPSPCLRYHLVEILFAYALVLRAFNGDCAQDTAEAAFMLLDLCRVLSDDARYESLEHVCLSCLEKQSSEGSATNALAIQDVQQIIRTDVFLLDALSDTRALLERYQQELVRNSESDKQARRERKTALKKLTAIQKKIIFYQTWAYLTPIEEFQALATEIEAYTKNKELLRLKIL
;
A
#
# COMPACT_ATOMS: atom_id res chain seq x y z
N ARG A 1 -52.40 30.30 21.93
CA ARG A 1 -51.60 31.00 22.97
C ARG A 1 -50.70 29.93 23.64
N PRO A 2 -49.42 30.18 23.88
CA PRO A 2 -48.34 30.02 22.89
C PRO A 2 -47.17 29.09 23.33
N ILE A 3 -46.40 28.63 22.33
CA ILE A 3 -44.92 28.47 22.19
C ILE A 3 -44.12 27.82 23.33
N LEU A 4 -43.27 26.82 23.01
CA LEU A 4 -41.79 26.84 23.17
C LEU A 4 -41.12 25.56 22.63
N TYR A 5 -40.16 25.75 21.72
CA TYR A 5 -39.09 24.82 21.31
C TYR A 5 -38.07 24.62 22.46
N PRO A 6 -37.25 23.55 22.46
CA PRO A 6 -35.93 23.63 21.80
C PRO A 6 -35.45 22.34 21.10
N SER A 7 -34.55 22.55 20.13
CA SER A 7 -33.61 21.58 19.55
C SER A 7 -32.56 21.14 20.60
N PRO A 8 -31.81 20.05 20.36
CA PRO A 8 -30.43 20.30 19.92
C PRO A 8 -29.93 19.40 18.79
N LEU A 9 -29.03 19.99 18.02
CA LEU A 9 -28.15 19.38 17.03
C LEU A 9 -27.42 18.15 17.59
N THR A 10 -27.59 17.03 16.93
CA THR A 10 -26.69 15.88 17.05
C THR A 10 -25.56 16.12 16.07
N THR A 11 -24.41 16.59 16.59
CA THR A 11 -23.14 16.53 15.88
C THR A 11 -22.79 15.06 15.68
N ASP A 12 -22.82 14.62 14.43
CA ASP A 12 -22.37 13.31 13.98
C ASP A 12 -20.85 13.25 14.20
N ILE A 13 -20.43 12.55 15.26
CA ILE A 13 -19.02 12.27 15.53
C ILE A 13 -18.65 11.12 14.59
N MET A 14 -18.20 11.46 13.38
CA MET A 14 -17.57 10.50 12.49
C MET A 14 -16.27 10.00 13.14
N GLU A 15 -16.21 8.72 13.46
CA GLU A 15 -14.99 8.08 13.93
C GLU A 15 -13.89 8.20 12.85
N PRO A 16 -12.67 8.59 13.22
CA PRO A 16 -11.58 8.79 12.26
C PRO A 16 -11.07 7.44 11.75
N VAL A 17 -11.15 7.23 10.42
CA VAL A 17 -10.49 6.10 9.74
C VAL A 17 -9.01 6.44 9.54
N PRO A 18 -8.07 5.71 10.18
CA PRO A 18 -6.65 5.98 10.03
C PRO A 18 -6.14 5.50 8.66
N ILE A 19 -5.61 6.43 7.86
CA ILE A 19 -4.81 6.11 6.67
C ILE A 19 -3.34 6.14 7.11
N ARG A 20 -2.69 4.97 7.15
CA ARG A 20 -1.27 4.80 7.49
C ARG A 20 -0.53 4.44 6.20
N LEU A 21 0.35 5.32 5.75
CA LEU A 21 1.22 5.07 4.59
C LEU A 21 2.46 4.32 5.06
N GLY A 22 2.90 3.36 4.24
CA GLY A 22 4.10 2.55 4.41
C GLY A 22 5.34 3.28 4.90
N THR A 23 6.21 2.56 5.64
CA THR A 23 7.60 2.96 5.89
C THR A 23 8.37 2.93 4.57
N LEU A 24 8.21 3.97 3.76
CA LEU A 24 9.09 4.26 2.64
C LEU A 24 10.36 4.89 3.21
N ARG A 25 11.48 4.17 3.14
CA ARG A 25 12.81 4.81 3.25
C ARG A 25 12.98 5.75 2.05
N THR A 26 12.54 6.99 2.18
CA THR A 26 12.84 8.03 1.19
C THR A 26 14.31 8.42 1.35
N THR A 27 15.17 7.85 0.51
CA THR A 27 16.46 8.48 0.21
C THR A 27 16.26 9.35 -1.01
N VAL A 28 16.40 10.67 -0.85
CA VAL A 28 16.44 11.60 -1.98
C VAL A 28 17.75 11.34 -2.71
N LYS A 29 17.72 10.63 -3.83
CA LYS A 29 18.84 10.63 -4.77
C LYS A 29 18.68 11.85 -5.69
N PRO A 30 19.75 12.63 -5.95
CA PRO A 30 19.71 13.62 -7.01
C PRO A 30 19.38 12.95 -8.35
N SER A 31 18.56 13.62 -9.16
CA SER A 31 18.08 13.11 -10.43
C SER A 31 19.24 12.72 -11.36
N SER A 32 19.32 11.44 -11.70
CA SER A 32 20.19 10.94 -12.76
C SER A 32 19.62 11.30 -14.13
N ASN A 33 20.45 11.89 -15.00
CA ASN A 33 20.13 12.13 -16.41
C ASN A 33 19.76 10.81 -17.12
N VAL A 34 18.60 10.77 -17.78
CA VAL A 34 18.18 9.65 -18.61
C VAL A 34 18.28 10.05 -20.09
N SER A 35 19.13 9.37 -20.84
CA SER A 35 19.16 9.42 -22.30
C SER A 35 18.19 8.38 -22.88
N ALA A 36 17.28 8.80 -23.76
CA ALA A 36 16.31 7.91 -24.40
C ALA A 36 16.88 7.21 -25.65
N SER A 37 16.47 5.94 -25.88
CA SER A 37 16.58 5.25 -27.17
C SER A 37 15.22 4.66 -27.56
N PRO A 38 14.86 4.60 -28.86
CA PRO A 38 13.51 4.25 -29.29
C PRO A 38 13.39 2.75 -29.60
N VAL A 39 12.31 2.10 -29.16
CA VAL A 39 11.89 0.80 -29.70
C VAL A 39 10.36 0.76 -29.87
N LEU A 40 9.97 0.39 -31.09
CA LEU A 40 8.61 0.09 -31.55
C LEU A 40 8.26 -1.39 -31.26
N SER A 41 7.04 -1.70 -30.79
CA SER A 41 6.27 -2.92 -31.17
C SER A 41 4.88 -2.95 -30.49
N GLU A 42 3.90 -3.48 -31.23
CA GLU A 42 2.44 -3.53 -30.99
C GLU A 42 1.98 -4.74 -30.15
N GLY A 43 0.85 -4.59 -29.43
CA GLY A 43 0.05 -5.64 -28.76
C GLY A 43 -0.68 -5.11 -27.50
N PRO A 44 -1.97 -5.47 -27.23
CA PRO A 44 -2.77 -4.79 -26.22
C PRO A 44 -2.50 -5.34 -24.83
N VAL A 45 -1.42 -4.85 -24.23
CA VAL A 45 -1.22 -4.91 -22.78
C VAL A 45 -1.93 -3.68 -22.22
N VAL A 46 -2.75 -3.85 -21.18
CA VAL A 46 -3.27 -2.73 -20.40
C VAL A 46 -2.10 -2.14 -19.61
N ASN A 47 -1.23 -1.44 -20.33
CA ASN A 47 -0.13 -0.68 -19.78
C ASN A 47 -0.74 0.53 -19.11
N ASN A 48 -0.55 0.60 -17.80
CA ASN A 48 -0.91 1.77 -17.00
C ASN A 48 -0.28 3.00 -17.66
N ALA A 49 -1.11 4.00 -17.93
CA ALA A 49 -0.83 5.07 -18.84
C ALA A 49 0.39 5.91 -18.43
N SER A 50 1.27 6.10 -19.41
CA SER A 50 2.28 7.18 -19.53
C SER A 50 3.47 7.11 -18.58
N MET A 51 4.56 6.56 -19.11
CA MET A 51 5.95 6.92 -18.81
C MET A 51 6.09 8.43 -18.56
N ALA A 52 6.98 8.80 -17.61
CA ALA A 52 7.33 10.16 -17.23
C ALA A 52 7.18 11.16 -18.40
N ARG A 53 6.27 12.14 -18.25
CA ARG A 53 6.15 13.21 -19.24
C ARG A 53 7.41 14.06 -19.12
N VAL A 54 8.40 13.86 -19.97
CA VAL A 54 9.60 14.69 -19.97
C VAL A 54 9.24 16.10 -20.46
N CYS A 55 9.77 17.12 -19.79
CA CYS A 55 9.67 18.52 -20.22
C CYS A 55 10.11 18.62 -21.68
N ARG A 56 9.23 19.08 -22.57
CA ARG A 56 9.55 19.22 -24.00
C ARG A 56 10.36 20.46 -24.34
N VAL A 57 10.75 21.22 -23.33
CA VAL A 57 11.54 22.44 -23.45
C VAL A 57 13.00 22.14 -23.15
N CYS A 58 13.29 21.58 -21.97
CA CYS A 58 14.65 21.22 -21.58
C CYS A 58 15.00 19.74 -21.86
N THR A 59 14.01 18.88 -22.05
CA THR A 59 14.16 17.43 -22.30
C THR A 59 14.91 16.64 -21.21
N THR A 60 15.23 17.27 -20.09
CA THR A 60 16.06 16.70 -19.02
C THR A 60 15.26 16.37 -17.76
N GLN A 61 14.21 17.12 -17.47
CA GLN A 61 13.43 17.00 -16.23
C GLN A 61 12.00 16.53 -16.51
N GLU A 62 11.35 15.93 -15.51
CA GLU A 62 9.93 15.59 -15.58
C GLU A 62 9.06 16.85 -15.63
N ALA A 63 8.07 16.85 -16.51
CA ALA A 63 7.12 17.92 -16.69
C ALA A 63 6.05 17.91 -15.60
N ARG A 64 6.05 18.96 -14.79
CA ARG A 64 5.07 19.19 -13.73
C ARG A 64 3.84 19.96 -14.20
N TYR A 65 3.94 20.64 -15.34
CA TYR A 65 2.94 21.57 -15.85
C TYR A 65 2.74 21.40 -17.36
N THR A 66 1.64 21.95 -17.90
CA THR A 66 1.32 21.88 -19.34
C THR A 66 0.81 23.22 -19.82
N CYS A 67 1.35 23.73 -20.92
CA CYS A 67 0.97 25.03 -21.47
C CYS A 67 -0.47 25.00 -22.01
N PRO A 68 -1.37 25.91 -21.58
CA PRO A 68 -2.77 25.90 -21.99
C PRO A 68 -3.00 26.29 -23.47
N ARG A 69 -2.00 26.87 -24.15
CA ARG A 69 -2.10 27.28 -25.57
C ARG A 69 -1.63 26.21 -26.53
N CYS A 70 -0.43 25.68 -26.32
CA CYS A 70 0.19 24.69 -27.23
C CYS A 70 0.20 23.27 -26.66
N ASN A 71 -0.33 23.07 -25.46
CA ASN A 71 -0.37 21.80 -24.74
C ASN A 71 1.02 21.17 -24.53
N THR A 72 2.08 21.99 -24.55
CA THR A 72 3.46 21.52 -24.38
C THR A 72 3.75 21.31 -22.89
N PRO A 73 4.19 20.11 -22.47
CA PRO A 73 4.52 19.82 -21.08
C PRO A 73 5.89 20.39 -20.70
N TYR A 74 6.00 21.03 -19.52
CA TYR A 74 7.21 21.70 -19.04
C TYR A 74 7.49 21.48 -17.53
N CYS A 75 8.74 21.61 -17.09
CA CYS A 75 9.16 21.33 -15.70
C CYS A 75 9.14 22.55 -14.77
N SER A 76 9.49 23.75 -15.26
CA SER A 76 9.66 24.96 -14.45
C SER A 76 9.22 26.23 -15.20
N VAL A 77 9.16 27.36 -14.47
CA VAL A 77 8.83 28.67 -15.03
C VAL A 77 9.87 29.12 -16.08
N ASP A 78 11.13 28.73 -15.95
CA ASP A 78 12.16 29.03 -16.96
C ASP A 78 11.90 28.29 -18.27
N CYS A 79 11.46 27.04 -18.18
CA CYS A 79 10.98 26.29 -19.35
C CYS A 79 9.68 26.89 -19.89
N TYR A 80 8.81 27.44 -19.03
CA TYR A 80 7.63 28.17 -19.47
C TYR A 80 7.99 29.49 -20.20
N ARG A 81 9.03 30.22 -19.79
CA ARG A 81 9.43 31.46 -20.48
C ARG A 81 10.12 31.20 -21.81
N SER A 82 10.85 30.09 -21.93
CA SER A 82 11.62 29.73 -23.13
C SER A 82 10.84 28.91 -24.17
N HIS A 83 9.66 28.36 -23.81
CA HIS A 83 8.86 27.55 -24.75
C HIS A 83 8.05 28.40 -25.75
N GLY A 84 8.77 29.02 -26.69
CA GLY A 84 8.21 29.73 -27.84
C GLY A 84 7.59 31.08 -27.50
N GLU A 85 8.18 32.15 -28.02
CA GLU A 85 7.75 33.55 -27.84
C GLU A 85 6.25 33.75 -28.13
N GLY A 86 5.66 32.98 -29.06
CA GLY A 86 4.23 33.03 -29.37
C GLY A 86 3.27 32.49 -28.30
N CYS A 87 3.72 31.75 -27.29
CA CYS A 87 2.84 31.23 -26.23
C CYS A 87 2.80 32.12 -24.99
N THR A 88 3.94 32.72 -24.62
CA THR A 88 4.08 33.61 -23.47
C THR A 88 3.72 35.05 -23.83
N GLU A 89 4.27 35.58 -24.93
CA GLU A 89 4.13 36.99 -25.30
C GLU A 89 2.74 37.30 -25.83
N GLN A 90 2.15 36.46 -26.68
CA GLN A 90 0.79 36.69 -27.20
C GLN A 90 -0.32 36.60 -26.16
N PHE A 91 -0.10 35.93 -25.02
CA PHE A 91 -1.05 35.94 -23.90
C PHE A 91 -1.10 37.34 -23.27
N PHE A 92 0.06 37.90 -22.93
CA PHE A 92 0.18 39.26 -22.41
C PHE A 92 -0.21 40.30 -23.48
N GLU A 93 0.21 40.13 -24.72
CA GLU A 93 -0.10 41.01 -25.84
C GLU A 93 -1.61 41.02 -26.14
N SER A 94 -2.32 39.89 -26.03
CA SER A 94 -3.78 39.83 -26.22
C SER A 94 -4.56 40.53 -25.11
N HIS A 95 -4.11 40.41 -23.86
CA HIS A 95 -4.72 41.12 -22.72
C HIS A 95 -4.44 42.63 -22.79
N VAL A 96 -3.19 43.00 -23.08
CA VAL A 96 -2.76 44.40 -23.21
C VAL A 96 -3.38 45.07 -24.44
N ARG A 97 -3.50 44.37 -25.58
CA ARG A 97 -4.26 44.87 -26.75
C ARG A 97 -5.75 44.96 -26.46
N SER A 98 -6.35 43.98 -25.79
CA SER A 98 -7.79 44.03 -25.47
C SER A 98 -8.11 45.24 -24.58
N GLU A 99 -7.29 45.52 -23.57
CA GLU A 99 -7.39 46.71 -22.71
C GLU A 99 -7.10 48.01 -23.48
N MET A 100 -6.06 48.06 -24.33
CA MET A 100 -5.78 49.24 -25.17
C MET A 100 -6.88 49.53 -26.20
N THR A 101 -7.56 48.50 -26.71
CA THR A 101 -8.67 48.64 -27.67
C THR A 101 -9.96 49.07 -26.96
N LEU A 102 -10.15 48.66 -25.70
CA LEU A 102 -11.23 49.16 -24.84
C LEU A 102 -11.00 50.62 -24.44
N ALA A 103 -9.76 51.03 -24.17
CA ALA A 103 -9.40 52.40 -23.82
C ALA A 103 -9.43 53.38 -25.01
N SER A 104 -9.05 52.94 -26.22
CA SER A 104 -9.00 53.80 -27.43
C SER A 104 -10.36 54.09 -28.08
N ASN A 105 -11.43 53.37 -27.70
CA ASN A 105 -12.79 53.63 -28.17
C ASN A 105 -13.52 54.74 -27.37
N ALA A 106 -12.92 55.27 -26.30
CA ALA A 106 -13.37 56.49 -25.63
C ALA A 106 -12.67 57.71 -26.25
N LYS A 107 -13.35 58.40 -27.18
CA LYS A 107 -12.85 59.63 -27.82
C LYS A 107 -12.43 60.69 -26.80
N GLY A 108 -11.15 61.04 -26.79
CA GLY A 108 -10.62 62.25 -26.15
C GLY A 108 -9.09 62.26 -26.15
N ASN A 109 -8.50 63.23 -26.85
CA ASN A 109 -7.05 63.42 -26.96
C ASN A 109 -6.48 64.04 -25.66
N ASP A 110 -6.48 63.27 -24.57
CA ASP A 110 -5.87 63.65 -23.28
C ASP A 110 -4.62 62.78 -23.04
N ASP A 111 -3.46 63.24 -23.52
CA ASP A 111 -2.16 62.59 -23.28
C ASP A 111 -1.89 62.37 -21.77
N GLU A 112 -2.43 63.22 -20.89
CA GLU A 112 -2.31 63.07 -19.44
C GLU A 112 -3.08 61.85 -18.87
N LYS A 113 -4.27 61.53 -19.41
CA LYS A 113 -5.02 60.33 -18.98
C LYS A 113 -4.36 59.07 -19.49
N GLN A 114 -3.80 59.12 -20.69
CA GLN A 114 -3.07 58.01 -21.29
C GLN A 114 -1.76 57.75 -20.51
N GLN A 115 -1.04 58.80 -20.10
CA GLN A 115 0.13 58.69 -19.21
C GLN A 115 -0.21 58.14 -17.83
N ARG A 116 -1.35 58.51 -17.23
CA ARG A 116 -1.80 57.95 -15.95
C ARG A 116 -2.18 56.47 -16.04
N SER A 117 -2.87 56.06 -17.10
CA SER A 117 -3.21 54.65 -17.33
C SER A 117 -1.97 53.79 -17.58
N ILE A 118 -0.97 54.32 -18.29
CA ILE A 118 0.32 53.64 -18.47
C ILE A 118 1.10 53.56 -17.16
N GLN A 119 1.05 54.61 -16.32
CA GLN A 119 1.65 54.56 -14.98
C GLN A 119 0.98 53.55 -14.06
N GLU A 120 -0.35 53.48 -14.03
CA GLU A 120 -1.10 52.47 -13.25
C GLU A 120 -0.83 51.04 -13.74
N LEU A 121 -0.65 50.84 -15.05
CA LEU A 121 -0.28 49.54 -15.61
C LEU A 121 1.16 49.15 -15.22
N LEU A 122 2.09 50.11 -15.25
CA LEU A 122 3.48 49.91 -14.80
C LEU A 122 3.56 49.65 -13.29
N GLU A 123 2.67 50.23 -12.50
CA GLU A 123 2.55 50.01 -11.06
C GLU A 123 2.00 48.61 -10.76
N ARG A 124 0.94 48.17 -11.46
CA ARG A 124 0.47 46.77 -11.37
C ARG A 124 1.52 45.74 -11.80
N VAL A 125 2.31 46.03 -12.83
CA VAL A 125 3.38 45.13 -13.28
C VAL A 125 4.51 45.09 -12.26
N ARG A 126 4.82 46.21 -11.60
CA ARG A 126 5.79 46.24 -10.49
C ARG A 126 5.28 45.47 -9.27
N GLU A 127 4.03 45.67 -8.86
CA GLU A 127 3.40 44.88 -7.79
C GLU A 127 3.41 43.38 -8.12
N PHE A 128 3.09 43.01 -9.35
CA PHE A 128 3.14 41.61 -9.79
C PHE A 128 4.58 41.06 -9.85
N GLN A 129 5.57 41.89 -10.20
CA GLN A 129 6.99 41.51 -10.16
C GLN A 129 7.48 41.37 -8.71
N GLU A 130 7.07 42.25 -7.79
CA GLU A 130 7.39 42.18 -6.37
C GLU A 130 6.73 40.96 -5.69
N GLU A 131 5.47 40.63 -6.02
CA GLU A 131 4.81 39.39 -5.59
C GLU A 131 5.53 38.13 -6.11
N GLN A 132 5.99 38.14 -7.37
CA GLN A 132 6.77 37.05 -7.95
C GLN A 132 8.18 36.96 -7.36
N GLN A 133 8.73 38.06 -6.87
CA GLN A 133 10.07 38.13 -6.28
C GLN A 133 10.03 37.75 -4.78
N GLN A 134 8.93 38.01 -4.07
CA GLN A 134 8.64 37.45 -2.75
C GLN A 134 8.43 35.93 -2.78
N LEU A 135 7.90 35.38 -3.89
CA LEU A 135 7.85 33.93 -4.12
C LEU A 135 9.22 33.30 -4.45
N ALA A 136 10.23 34.12 -4.78
CA ALA A 136 11.58 33.68 -5.11
C ALA A 136 12.58 33.82 -3.94
N ASP A 137 12.19 34.47 -2.84
CA ASP A 137 12.99 34.68 -1.61
C ASP A 137 12.81 33.51 -0.60
N GLY A 138 12.53 32.31 -1.11
CA GLY A 138 12.17 31.12 -0.33
C GLY A 138 13.35 30.36 0.30
N GLU A 139 14.50 30.99 0.52
CA GLU A 139 15.63 30.34 1.20
C GLU A 139 15.32 30.09 2.70
N ASP A 140 14.58 31.02 3.36
CA ASP A 140 14.09 30.82 4.75
C ASP A 140 12.96 29.77 4.84
N ASP A 141 12.17 29.60 3.77
CA ASP A 141 11.10 28.61 3.69
C ASP A 141 11.64 27.18 3.46
N GLU A 142 12.77 27.02 2.76
CA GLU A 142 13.39 25.70 2.53
C GLU A 142 14.01 25.11 3.81
N GLU A 143 14.74 25.91 4.61
CA GLU A 143 15.30 25.41 5.88
C GLU A 143 14.19 25.03 6.87
N ALA A 144 13.12 25.83 6.95
CA ALA A 144 11.96 25.53 7.77
C ALA A 144 11.24 24.23 7.33
N LEU A 145 11.11 24.00 6.01
CA LEU A 145 10.56 22.76 5.44
C LEU A 145 11.43 21.54 5.76
N VAL A 146 12.75 21.67 5.65
CA VAL A 146 13.70 20.59 5.99
C VAL A 146 13.59 20.24 7.47
N GLN A 147 13.53 21.25 8.34
CA GLN A 147 13.34 21.03 9.78
C GLN A 147 12.01 20.34 10.08
N ARG A 148 10.92 20.81 9.45
CA ARG A 148 9.59 20.19 9.58
C ARG A 148 9.58 18.73 9.11
N MET A 149 10.25 18.42 8.00
CA MET A 149 10.39 17.05 7.52
C MET A 149 11.18 16.17 8.50
N GLN A 150 12.25 16.69 9.09
CA GLN A 150 13.02 15.96 10.10
C GLN A 150 12.20 15.67 11.35
N GLU A 151 11.39 16.62 11.82
CA GLU A 151 10.46 16.41 12.94
C GLU A 151 9.47 15.27 12.66
N LEU A 152 8.85 15.27 11.48
CA LEU A 152 7.93 14.21 11.07
C LEU A 152 8.63 12.85 10.94
N ALA A 153 9.87 12.83 10.42
CA ALA A 153 10.68 11.60 10.33
C ALA A 153 11.08 11.04 11.71
N LEU A 154 11.34 11.90 12.70
CA LEU A 154 11.56 11.47 14.07
C LEU A 154 10.30 10.86 14.69
N LEU A 155 9.15 11.49 14.48
CA LEU A 155 7.86 10.95 14.93
C LEU A 155 7.53 9.60 14.26
N ASP A 156 7.88 9.44 12.99
CA ASP A 156 7.72 8.16 12.26
C ASP A 156 8.59 7.06 12.86
N LYS A 157 9.87 7.37 13.12
CA LYS A 157 10.81 6.44 13.78
C LYS A 157 10.35 6.03 15.18
N GLU A 158 9.65 6.92 15.89
CA GLU A 158 9.03 6.63 17.18
C GLU A 158 7.70 5.88 17.07
N GLY A 159 7.15 5.69 15.86
CA GLY A 159 5.84 5.09 15.63
C GLY A 159 4.66 5.97 16.07
N ARG A 160 4.90 7.27 16.25
CA ARG A 160 3.94 8.25 16.79
C ARG A 160 3.42 9.23 15.74
N LEU A 161 3.92 9.19 14.52
CA LEU A 161 3.45 10.03 13.43
C LEU A 161 1.98 9.72 13.13
N THR A 162 1.12 10.73 13.18
CA THR A 162 -0.32 10.62 12.86
C THR A 162 -0.77 11.82 12.03
N LEU A 163 -1.97 11.74 11.43
CA LEU A 163 -2.55 12.88 10.70
C LEU A 163 -2.75 14.12 11.58
N ASP A 164 -2.82 13.96 12.90
CA ASP A 164 -2.95 15.05 13.86
C ASP A 164 -1.61 15.72 14.18
N CYS A 165 -0.49 15.11 13.78
CA CYS A 165 0.84 15.74 13.86
C CYS A 165 1.04 16.79 12.75
N LEU A 166 0.19 16.79 11.72
CA LEU A 166 0.20 17.77 10.64
C LEU A 166 -0.53 19.05 11.07
N THR A 167 -0.07 20.20 10.58
CA THR A 167 -0.84 21.44 10.72
C THR A 167 -2.17 21.33 9.97
N PRO A 168 -3.19 22.14 10.31
CA PRO A 168 -4.47 22.11 9.60
C PRO A 168 -4.32 22.33 8.08
N GLU A 169 -3.35 23.15 7.66
CA GLU A 169 -3.05 23.44 6.27
C GLU A 169 -2.35 22.27 5.58
N GLU A 170 -1.33 21.67 6.22
CA GLU A 170 -0.64 20.46 5.74
C GLU A 170 -1.63 19.31 5.57
N ARG A 171 -2.49 19.09 6.58
CA ARG A 171 -3.52 18.04 6.56
C ARG A 171 -4.52 18.26 5.45
N ARG A 172 -4.99 19.49 5.25
CA ARG A 172 -5.92 19.82 4.14
C ARG A 172 -5.26 19.56 2.78
N LYS A 173 -4.00 19.97 2.61
CA LYS A 173 -3.25 19.72 1.37
C LYS A 173 -3.05 18.23 1.13
N PHE A 174 -2.60 17.49 2.15
CA PHE A 174 -2.43 16.04 2.11
C PHE A 174 -3.73 15.33 1.72
N LEU A 175 -4.84 15.60 2.43
CA LEU A 175 -6.13 14.97 2.13
C LEU A 175 -6.67 15.35 0.75
N GLY A 176 -6.43 16.59 0.29
CA GLY A 176 -6.74 16.98 -1.08
C GLY A 176 -5.95 16.19 -2.11
N GLU A 177 -4.65 15.96 -1.89
CA GLU A 177 -3.82 15.13 -2.76
C GLU A 177 -4.16 13.63 -2.70
N VAL A 178 -4.64 13.13 -1.55
CA VAL A 178 -5.19 11.77 -1.40
C VAL A 178 -6.48 11.65 -2.23
N ALA A 179 -7.42 12.59 -2.06
CA ALA A 179 -8.70 12.59 -2.78
C ALA A 179 -8.51 12.71 -4.30
N ASP A 180 -7.53 13.51 -4.73
CA ASP A 180 -7.18 13.68 -6.15
C ASP A 180 -6.34 12.50 -6.70
N GLY A 181 -5.99 11.51 -5.88
CA GLY A 181 -5.24 10.32 -6.27
C GLY A 181 -3.78 10.58 -6.66
N ARG A 182 -3.25 11.79 -6.45
CA ARG A 182 -1.86 12.15 -6.80
C ARG A 182 -0.86 11.36 -5.97
N LEU A 183 -1.16 11.16 -4.69
CA LEU A 183 -0.29 10.41 -3.76
C LEU A 183 -0.28 8.91 -4.05
N GLY A 184 -1.28 8.37 -4.76
CA GLY A 184 -1.32 6.95 -5.11
C GLY A 184 -0.10 6.49 -5.92
N LYS A 185 0.53 7.39 -6.68
CA LYS A 185 1.75 7.10 -7.45
C LYS A 185 3.00 6.91 -6.60
N LEU A 186 3.00 7.45 -5.37
CA LEU A 186 4.11 7.35 -4.44
C LEU A 186 4.04 6.08 -3.59
N VAL A 187 2.89 5.40 -3.59
CA VAL A 187 2.70 4.15 -2.86
C VAL A 187 3.05 2.99 -3.77
N GLU A 188 4.14 2.28 -3.46
CA GLU A 188 4.45 1.02 -4.11
C GLU A 188 3.45 -0.05 -3.65
N LEU A 189 2.72 -0.61 -4.62
CA LEU A 189 1.77 -1.67 -4.35
C LEU A 189 2.51 -2.99 -4.18
N TRP A 190 2.25 -3.64 -3.06
CA TRP A 190 2.77 -4.95 -2.75
C TRP A 190 2.22 -5.98 -3.73
N THR A 191 3.12 -6.78 -4.27
CA THR A 191 2.75 -7.92 -5.10
C THR A 191 2.71 -9.16 -4.23
N PRO A 192 1.58 -9.88 -4.17
CA PRO A 192 1.50 -11.08 -3.37
C PRO A 192 2.53 -12.13 -3.78
N TRP A 193 3.27 -12.65 -2.79
CA TRP A 193 4.39 -13.56 -3.02
C TRP A 193 3.95 -14.90 -3.65
N TRP A 194 2.68 -15.29 -3.51
CA TRP A 194 2.11 -16.48 -4.17
C TRP A 194 1.84 -16.29 -5.67
N LEU A 195 2.02 -15.09 -6.22
CA LEU A 195 2.02 -14.85 -7.67
C LEU A 195 3.37 -15.14 -8.31
N MET A 196 4.42 -15.34 -7.50
CA MET A 196 5.75 -15.71 -7.99
C MET A 196 5.74 -17.15 -8.49
N SER A 197 6.61 -17.48 -9.44
CA SER A 197 6.85 -18.88 -9.78
C SER A 197 7.43 -19.61 -8.57
N GLU A 198 6.96 -20.83 -8.30
CA GLU A 198 7.44 -21.68 -7.20
C GLU A 198 8.98 -21.77 -7.16
N ARG A 199 9.61 -21.98 -8.32
CA ARG A 199 11.07 -22.07 -8.46
C ARG A 199 11.78 -20.80 -7.95
N LYS A 200 11.31 -19.62 -8.38
CA LYS A 200 11.87 -18.33 -7.96
C LYS A 200 11.73 -18.15 -6.45
N TYR A 201 10.52 -18.35 -5.93
CA TYR A 201 10.23 -18.19 -4.51
C TYR A 201 11.05 -19.14 -3.62
N ARG A 202 11.19 -20.42 -4.01
CA ARG A 202 12.01 -21.38 -3.28
C ARG A 202 13.48 -20.97 -3.24
N ASN A 203 14.02 -20.46 -4.34
CA ASN A 203 15.41 -20.02 -4.41
C ASN A 203 15.68 -18.85 -3.45
N GLU A 204 14.81 -17.83 -3.50
CA GLU A 204 14.91 -16.62 -2.70
C GLU A 204 14.69 -16.91 -1.20
N THR A 205 13.76 -17.82 -0.86
CA THR A 205 13.53 -18.24 0.53
C THR A 205 14.48 -19.34 1.03
N SER A 206 15.40 -19.84 0.20
CA SER A 206 16.17 -21.06 0.49
C SER A 206 17.11 -20.92 1.69
N ALA A 207 17.76 -19.75 1.86
CA ALA A 207 18.66 -19.47 2.97
C ALA A 207 17.91 -19.42 4.30
N ARG A 208 16.80 -18.66 4.35
CA ARG A 208 15.88 -18.58 5.50
C ARG A 208 15.31 -19.96 5.85
N ARG A 209 14.98 -20.78 4.86
CA ARG A 209 14.37 -22.10 5.07
C ARG A 209 15.32 -23.11 5.68
N ARG A 210 16.61 -23.01 5.33
CA ARG A 210 17.70 -23.80 5.91
C ARG A 210 18.19 -23.24 7.26
N GLU A 211 17.66 -22.11 7.71
CA GLU A 211 18.14 -21.38 8.90
C GLU A 211 19.66 -21.18 8.86
N LEU A 212 20.21 -20.94 7.67
CA LEU A 212 21.62 -20.58 7.55
C LEU A 212 21.79 -19.21 8.20
N VAL A 213 22.39 -19.21 9.38
CA VAL A 213 22.84 -17.99 10.05
C VAL A 213 23.90 -17.37 9.16
N LEU A 214 23.52 -16.36 8.36
CA LEU A 214 24.47 -15.37 7.92
C LEU A 214 24.73 -14.51 9.15
N GLU A 215 25.69 -14.92 9.98
CA GLU A 215 26.36 -13.97 10.85
C GLU A 215 26.91 -12.92 9.89
N GLU A 216 26.36 -11.71 9.94
CA GLU A 216 27.04 -10.54 9.45
C GLU A 216 28.41 -10.55 10.14
N ILE A 217 29.43 -11.04 9.44
CA ILE A 217 30.81 -10.90 9.87
C ILE A 217 31.00 -9.39 9.93
N GLY A 218 30.93 -8.85 11.15
CA GLY A 218 31.30 -7.49 11.45
C GLY A 218 32.70 -7.28 10.89
N GLY A 219 32.77 -6.48 9.83
CA GLY A 219 34.03 -6.05 9.27
C GLY A 219 34.70 -5.13 10.28
N GLU A 220 35.52 -5.70 11.15
CA GLU A 220 36.64 -5.00 11.76
C GLU A 220 37.89 -5.36 10.96
N ASN A 221 38.31 -4.38 10.15
CA ASN A 221 39.63 -4.14 9.56
C ASN A 221 40.71 -5.22 9.76
N ASP A 222 41.17 -5.81 8.67
CA ASP A 222 42.62 -5.97 8.47
C ASP A 222 42.98 -5.84 6.99
N GLU A 223 44.04 -5.08 6.74
CA GLU A 223 44.52 -4.66 5.43
C GLU A 223 45.10 -5.86 4.66
N GLY A 224 44.56 -6.13 3.46
CA GLY A 224 45.10 -7.13 2.56
C GLY A 224 44.63 -6.88 1.14
N GLU A 225 45.49 -6.24 0.35
CA GLU A 225 45.33 -6.12 -1.10
C GLU A 225 45.17 -7.52 -1.72
N ASN A 226 43.99 -7.81 -2.26
CA ASN A 226 43.82 -8.75 -3.37
C ASN A 226 42.50 -8.48 -4.08
N GLU A 227 42.63 -8.08 -5.34
CA GLU A 227 41.55 -7.89 -6.30
C GLU A 227 40.75 -9.19 -6.45
N SER A 228 39.48 -9.18 -6.06
CA SER A 228 38.48 -10.07 -6.65
C SER A 228 37.14 -9.36 -6.72
N GLU A 229 36.68 -9.16 -7.96
CA GLU A 229 35.39 -8.60 -8.32
C GLU A 229 34.26 -9.52 -7.82
N ALA A 230 33.78 -9.25 -6.62
CA ALA A 230 32.46 -9.70 -6.17
C ALA A 230 31.64 -8.47 -5.85
N SER A 231 30.77 -8.09 -6.80
CA SER A 231 29.72 -7.08 -6.66
C SER A 231 28.94 -7.28 -5.35
N SER A 232 29.35 -6.58 -4.29
CA SER A 232 28.54 -6.38 -3.09
C SER A 232 27.47 -5.35 -3.40
N ALA A 233 26.45 -5.80 -4.13
CA ALA A 233 25.17 -5.12 -4.14
C ALA A 233 24.49 -5.47 -2.82
N VAL A 234 24.65 -4.61 -1.81
CA VAL A 234 23.77 -4.62 -0.63
C VAL A 234 22.38 -4.23 -1.13
N VAL A 235 21.62 -5.22 -1.60
CA VAL A 235 20.21 -5.07 -1.93
C VAL A 235 19.50 -4.93 -0.59
N LEU A 236 19.08 -3.71 -0.24
CA LEU A 236 18.06 -3.50 0.79
C LEU A 236 16.80 -4.22 0.31
N GLU A 237 16.59 -5.47 0.74
CA GLU A 237 15.35 -6.18 0.44
C GLU A 237 14.18 -5.40 1.06
N PRO A 238 13.16 -5.04 0.26
CA PRO A 238 11.92 -4.49 0.81
C PRO A 238 11.36 -5.45 1.85
N SER A 239 11.11 -4.93 3.06
CA SER A 239 10.72 -5.72 4.24
C SER A 239 9.40 -6.49 4.11
N VAL A 240 8.69 -6.33 2.99
CA VAL A 240 7.32 -6.82 2.74
C VAL A 240 7.26 -7.84 1.59
N LEU A 241 8.36 -8.14 0.90
CA LEU A 241 8.35 -9.03 -0.28
C LEU A 241 7.99 -10.49 0.03
N TYR A 242 8.26 -10.94 1.25
CA TYR A 242 8.10 -12.33 1.67
C TYR A 242 7.39 -12.41 3.01
N PRO A 243 6.77 -13.56 3.34
CA PRO A 243 6.23 -13.81 4.67
C PRO A 243 7.22 -13.47 5.78
N VAL A 244 6.72 -12.89 6.88
CA VAL A 244 7.50 -12.63 8.08
C VAL A 244 8.04 -13.94 8.63
N ARG A 245 7.22 -15.00 8.59
CA ARG A 245 7.64 -16.36 8.97
C ARG A 245 7.37 -17.36 7.85
N ILE A 246 8.38 -18.17 7.56
CA ILE A 246 8.31 -19.29 6.61
C ILE A 246 8.45 -20.63 7.34
N PHE A 247 8.02 -21.70 6.68
CA PHE A 247 8.13 -23.07 7.18
C PHE A 247 9.54 -23.63 6.98
N THR A 248 10.33 -23.74 8.04
CA THR A 248 11.74 -24.14 7.96
C THR A 248 11.94 -25.66 8.07
N THR A 249 13.13 -26.13 7.69
CA THR A 249 13.54 -27.53 7.87
C THR A 249 13.51 -27.94 9.35
N ASN A 250 13.83 -27.02 10.26
CA ASN A 250 13.79 -27.23 11.71
C ASN A 250 12.36 -27.47 12.20
N VAL A 251 11.39 -26.67 11.71
CA VAL A 251 9.97 -26.88 12.00
C VAL A 251 9.52 -28.25 11.49
N ALA A 252 9.88 -28.60 10.25
CA ALA A 252 9.56 -29.91 9.67
C ALA A 252 10.11 -31.09 10.48
N GLN A 253 11.35 -30.99 10.98
CA GLN A 253 11.98 -32.03 11.80
C GLN A 253 11.30 -32.22 13.17
N LYS A 254 10.74 -31.15 13.74
CA LYS A 254 10.02 -31.19 15.02
C LYS A 254 8.56 -31.64 14.89
N MET A 255 8.04 -31.75 13.67
CA MET A 255 6.65 -32.16 13.46
C MET A 255 6.43 -33.65 13.78
N PRO A 256 5.24 -34.02 14.27
CA PRO A 256 4.83 -35.41 14.38
C PRO A 256 4.93 -36.14 13.04
N LYS A 257 5.26 -37.43 13.07
CA LYS A 257 5.32 -38.27 11.86
C LYS A 257 3.94 -38.69 11.33
N SER A 258 2.90 -38.52 12.13
CA SER A 258 1.52 -38.93 11.80
C SER A 258 0.50 -38.06 12.52
N MET A 259 -0.63 -37.81 11.85
CA MET A 259 -1.78 -37.11 12.43
C MET A 259 -2.43 -37.84 13.60
N SER A 260 -2.29 -39.17 13.65
CA SER A 260 -2.80 -39.99 14.77
C SER A 260 -2.17 -39.64 16.11
N ALA A 261 -1.00 -38.98 16.13
CA ALA A 261 -0.37 -38.51 17.36
C ALA A 261 -1.04 -37.26 17.95
N LEU A 262 -1.83 -36.52 17.15
CA LEU A 262 -2.51 -35.28 17.57
C LEU A 262 -4.00 -35.48 17.87
N LEU A 263 -4.60 -36.57 17.37
CA LEU A 263 -6.02 -36.84 17.50
C LEU A 263 -6.29 -37.90 18.59
N PRO A 264 -7.35 -37.74 19.40
CA PRO A 264 -7.76 -38.74 20.37
C PRO A 264 -7.95 -40.10 19.70
N ASP A 265 -7.53 -41.17 20.37
CA ASP A 265 -7.67 -42.56 19.93
C ASP A 265 -7.04 -42.89 18.57
N GLY A 266 -6.14 -42.05 18.05
CA GLY A 266 -5.51 -42.26 16.75
C GLY A 266 -6.48 -42.11 15.57
N ARG A 267 -7.58 -41.37 15.74
CA ARG A 267 -8.56 -41.10 14.67
C ARG A 267 -7.90 -40.42 13.48
N GLN A 268 -8.46 -40.66 12.30
CA GLN A 268 -8.06 -39.96 11.09
C GLN A 268 -8.60 -38.52 11.07
N PRO A 269 -7.90 -37.57 10.43
CA PRO A 269 -8.41 -36.23 10.20
C PRO A 269 -9.73 -36.27 9.41
N SER A 270 -10.62 -35.31 9.69
CA SER A 270 -11.88 -35.19 8.94
C SER A 270 -11.61 -34.82 7.48
N PRO A 271 -12.30 -35.43 6.49
CA PRO A 271 -12.17 -35.03 5.09
C PRO A 271 -12.64 -33.59 4.84
N CYS A 272 -13.40 -33.00 5.76
CA CYS A 272 -13.89 -31.63 5.66
C CYS A 272 -12.82 -30.57 6.01
N LEU A 273 -11.66 -30.95 6.57
CA LEU A 273 -10.60 -30.01 6.92
C LEU A 273 -10.14 -29.18 5.72
N ARG A 274 -10.19 -29.77 4.53
CA ARG A 274 -9.82 -29.10 3.28
C ARG A 274 -10.69 -27.89 2.98
N TYR A 275 -11.98 -27.92 3.35
CA TYR A 275 -12.87 -26.76 3.21
C TYR A 275 -12.62 -25.70 4.27
N HIS A 276 -12.25 -26.11 5.48
CA HIS A 276 -11.92 -25.16 6.55
C HIS A 276 -10.62 -24.42 6.24
N LEU A 277 -9.65 -25.12 5.64
CA LEU A 277 -8.41 -24.53 5.14
C LEU A 277 -8.66 -23.43 4.10
N VAL A 278 -9.67 -23.59 3.23
CA VAL A 278 -10.04 -22.55 2.24
C VAL A 278 -10.40 -21.23 2.94
N GLU A 279 -11.20 -21.23 4.00
CA GLU A 279 -11.53 -20.00 4.72
C GLU A 279 -10.32 -19.39 5.44
N ILE A 280 -9.43 -20.22 6.01
CA ILE A 280 -8.20 -19.74 6.66
C ILE A 280 -7.31 -19.01 5.66
N LEU A 281 -7.05 -19.62 4.50
CA LEU A 281 -6.22 -19.02 3.45
C LEU A 281 -6.90 -17.79 2.82
N PHE A 282 -8.23 -17.82 2.68
CA PHE A 282 -9.01 -16.68 2.18
C PHE A 282 -8.85 -15.47 3.10
N ALA A 283 -9.03 -15.65 4.42
CA ALA A 283 -8.87 -14.58 5.40
C ALA A 283 -7.42 -14.06 5.41
N TYR A 284 -6.43 -14.95 5.36
CA TYR A 284 -5.02 -14.56 5.26
C TYR A 284 -4.73 -13.71 4.02
N ALA A 285 -5.20 -14.13 2.84
CA ALA A 285 -4.98 -13.40 1.59
C ALA A 285 -5.65 -12.02 1.61
N LEU A 286 -6.90 -11.93 2.10
CA LEU A 286 -7.60 -10.64 2.25
C LEU A 286 -6.89 -9.70 3.21
N VAL A 287 -6.44 -10.19 4.36
CA VAL A 287 -5.69 -9.37 5.33
C VAL A 287 -4.42 -8.84 4.69
N LEU A 288 -3.61 -9.68 4.03
CA LEU A 288 -2.41 -9.15 3.40
C LEU A 288 -2.70 -8.14 2.27
N ARG A 289 -3.78 -8.31 1.51
CA ARG A 289 -4.17 -7.31 0.51
C ARG A 289 -4.60 -5.99 1.13
N ALA A 290 -5.44 -6.03 2.16
CA ALA A 290 -5.91 -4.84 2.88
C ALA A 290 -4.75 -4.06 3.52
N PHE A 291 -3.68 -4.75 3.92
CA PHE A 291 -2.50 -4.16 4.55
C PHE A 291 -1.31 -3.96 3.58
N ASN A 292 -1.52 -4.12 2.27
CA ASN A 292 -0.46 -4.02 1.26
C ASN A 292 0.80 -4.83 1.65
N GLY A 293 0.58 -6.05 2.16
CA GLY A 293 1.58 -7.00 2.65
C GLY A 293 2.16 -6.68 4.05
N ASP A 294 1.97 -5.48 4.58
CA ASP A 294 2.64 -5.01 5.80
C ASP A 294 1.70 -4.95 7.02
N CYS A 295 1.38 -6.13 7.57
CA CYS A 295 0.61 -6.24 8.81
C CYS A 295 1.37 -5.75 10.06
N ALA A 296 2.65 -5.36 9.93
CA ALA A 296 3.42 -4.85 11.07
C ALA A 296 2.99 -3.44 11.49
N GLN A 297 2.38 -2.68 10.58
CA GLN A 297 1.95 -1.30 10.82
C GLN A 297 0.82 -1.23 11.84
N ASP A 298 -0.13 -2.14 11.74
CA ASP A 298 -1.21 -2.30 12.70
C ASP A 298 -1.52 -3.79 12.88
N THR A 299 -0.68 -4.43 13.70
CA THR A 299 -0.79 -5.85 14.00
C THR A 299 -2.10 -6.18 14.72
N ALA A 300 -2.63 -5.27 15.53
CA ALA A 300 -3.89 -5.46 16.22
C ALA A 300 -5.06 -5.48 15.24
N GLU A 301 -5.16 -4.48 14.36
CA GLU A 301 -6.23 -4.41 13.36
C GLU A 301 -6.14 -5.56 12.36
N ALA A 302 -4.93 -5.91 11.89
CA ALA A 302 -4.74 -7.07 11.02
C ALA A 302 -5.18 -8.39 11.68
N ALA A 303 -4.87 -8.58 12.97
CA ALA A 303 -5.30 -9.75 13.73
C ALA A 303 -6.82 -9.76 13.98
N PHE A 304 -7.44 -8.61 14.25
CA PHE A 304 -8.89 -8.51 14.39
C PHE A 304 -9.60 -8.82 13.08
N MET A 305 -9.16 -8.22 11.97
CA MET A 305 -9.69 -8.50 10.64
C MET A 305 -9.56 -9.98 10.30
N LEU A 306 -8.40 -10.62 10.58
CA LEU A 306 -8.23 -12.06 10.35
C LEU A 306 -9.26 -12.89 11.13
N LEU A 307 -9.48 -12.57 12.41
CA LEU A 307 -10.37 -13.32 13.28
C LEU A 307 -11.86 -13.08 12.97
N ASP A 308 -12.21 -11.89 12.50
CA ASP A 308 -13.54 -11.57 11.99
C ASP A 308 -13.83 -12.30 10.67
N LEU A 309 -12.85 -12.29 9.75
CA LEU A 309 -12.93 -12.97 8.47
C LEU A 309 -12.76 -14.49 8.55
N CYS A 310 -12.35 -15.10 9.67
CA CYS A 310 -12.11 -16.54 9.74
C CYS A 310 -12.88 -17.22 10.87
N ARG A 311 -14.14 -17.60 10.59
CA ARG A 311 -15.04 -18.25 11.54
C ARG A 311 -14.56 -19.65 11.96
N VAL A 312 -13.80 -20.34 11.10
CA VAL A 312 -13.11 -21.60 11.45
C VAL A 312 -12.18 -21.40 12.64
N LEU A 313 -11.49 -20.26 12.71
CA LEU A 313 -10.57 -19.94 13.81
C LEU A 313 -11.31 -19.32 15.00
N SER A 314 -12.21 -18.36 14.77
CA SER A 314 -12.84 -17.58 15.83
C SER A 314 -14.05 -18.25 16.50
N ASP A 315 -14.85 -18.99 15.73
CA ASP A 315 -16.18 -19.51 16.12
C ASP A 315 -16.35 -21.03 15.91
N ASP A 316 -15.28 -21.75 15.55
CA ASP A 316 -15.30 -23.19 15.22
C ASP A 316 -16.29 -23.55 14.10
N ALA A 317 -16.46 -22.67 13.10
CA ALA A 317 -17.30 -22.96 11.94
C ALA A 317 -16.83 -24.22 11.20
N ARG A 318 -17.78 -25.02 10.71
CA ARG A 318 -17.54 -26.28 10.02
C ARG A 318 -18.25 -26.30 8.69
N TYR A 319 -17.45 -26.29 7.62
CA TYR A 319 -17.92 -26.48 6.25
C TYR A 319 -17.88 -27.96 5.87
N GLU A 320 -18.89 -28.39 5.11
CA GLU A 320 -19.05 -29.79 4.65
C GLU A 320 -18.86 -29.92 3.13
N SER A 321 -18.79 -28.80 2.42
CA SER A 321 -18.61 -28.76 0.96
C SER A 321 -17.83 -27.52 0.54
N LEU A 322 -17.26 -27.59 -0.66
CA LEU A 322 -16.57 -26.47 -1.29
C LEU A 322 -17.52 -25.29 -1.56
N GLU A 323 -18.73 -25.59 -2.05
CA GLU A 323 -19.74 -24.56 -2.32
C GLU A 323 -20.11 -23.77 -1.06
N HIS A 324 -20.29 -24.46 0.07
CA HIS A 324 -20.63 -23.81 1.33
C HIS A 324 -19.53 -22.84 1.78
N VAL A 325 -18.26 -23.26 1.80
CA VAL A 325 -17.17 -22.35 2.20
C VAL A 325 -17.00 -21.19 1.22
N CYS A 326 -17.08 -21.44 -0.09
CA CYS A 326 -16.92 -20.38 -1.07
C CYS A 326 -18.05 -19.35 -1.01
N LEU A 327 -19.31 -19.77 -0.81
CA LEU A 327 -20.43 -18.84 -0.60
C LEU A 327 -20.22 -18.01 0.67
N SER A 328 -19.88 -18.66 1.78
CA SER A 328 -19.58 -17.98 3.05
C SER A 328 -18.47 -16.93 2.90
N CYS A 329 -17.42 -17.23 2.13
CA CYS A 329 -16.33 -16.29 1.86
C CYS A 329 -16.76 -15.13 0.94
N LEU A 330 -17.56 -15.40 -0.09
CA LEU A 330 -18.00 -14.37 -1.04
C LEU A 330 -19.00 -13.38 -0.43
N GLU A 331 -19.81 -13.82 0.54
CA GLU A 331 -20.82 -13.01 1.22
C GLU A 331 -20.25 -12.10 2.33
N LYS A 332 -18.97 -12.23 2.68
CA LYS A 332 -18.36 -11.39 3.71
C LYS A 332 -18.37 -9.93 3.29
N GLN A 333 -18.81 -9.06 4.19
CA GLN A 333 -18.77 -7.62 3.97
C GLN A 333 -17.30 -7.18 4.02
N SER A 334 -16.73 -6.87 2.86
CA SER A 334 -15.40 -6.27 2.74
C SER A 334 -15.57 -4.78 2.43
N SER A 335 -14.75 -3.94 3.02
CA SER A 335 -14.67 -2.50 2.72
C SER A 335 -14.36 -2.23 1.24
N GLU A 336 -13.69 -3.17 0.57
CA GLU A 336 -13.33 -3.10 -0.85
C GLU A 336 -14.34 -3.79 -1.79
N GLY A 337 -15.38 -4.41 -1.23
CA GLY A 337 -16.50 -4.99 -1.98
C GLY A 337 -16.30 -6.44 -2.49
N SER A 338 -17.30 -6.93 -3.23
CA SER A 338 -17.39 -8.34 -3.67
C SER A 338 -16.29 -8.78 -4.63
N ALA A 339 -15.67 -7.85 -5.36
CA ALA A 339 -14.59 -8.15 -6.30
C ALA A 339 -13.32 -8.62 -5.57
N THR A 340 -12.98 -7.99 -4.43
CA THR A 340 -11.82 -8.38 -3.61
C THR A 340 -12.01 -9.77 -3.01
N ASN A 341 -13.23 -10.12 -2.58
CA ASN A 341 -13.52 -11.49 -2.12
C ASN A 341 -13.33 -12.52 -3.24
N ALA A 342 -13.76 -12.22 -4.47
CA ALA A 342 -13.56 -13.13 -5.59
C ALA A 342 -12.06 -13.32 -5.92
N LEU A 343 -11.29 -12.24 -5.87
CA LEU A 343 -9.84 -12.28 -6.05
C LEU A 343 -9.16 -13.10 -4.95
N ALA A 344 -9.57 -12.94 -3.69
CA ALA A 344 -9.03 -13.74 -2.59
C ALA A 344 -9.30 -15.24 -2.75
N ILE A 345 -10.43 -15.65 -3.34
CA ILE A 345 -10.67 -17.06 -3.70
C ILE A 345 -9.67 -17.53 -4.78
N GLN A 346 -9.33 -16.67 -5.75
CA GLN A 346 -8.27 -16.98 -6.73
C GLN A 346 -6.89 -17.06 -6.05
N ASP A 347 -6.61 -16.24 -5.04
CA ASP A 347 -5.39 -16.34 -4.26
C ASP A 347 -5.30 -17.67 -3.51
N VAL A 348 -6.40 -18.12 -2.88
CA VAL A 348 -6.45 -19.44 -2.23
C VAL A 348 -6.10 -20.55 -3.22
N GLN A 349 -6.65 -20.49 -4.44
CA GLN A 349 -6.32 -21.44 -5.50
C GLN A 349 -4.82 -21.43 -5.82
N GLN A 350 -4.15 -20.28 -5.86
CA GLN A 350 -2.70 -20.22 -6.11
C GLN A 350 -1.88 -20.73 -4.93
N ILE A 351 -2.25 -20.33 -3.71
CA ILE A 351 -1.54 -20.72 -2.48
C ILE A 351 -1.60 -22.24 -2.28
N ILE A 352 -2.77 -22.86 -2.45
CA ILE A 352 -2.97 -24.28 -2.14
C ILE A 352 -2.35 -25.23 -3.17
N ARG A 353 -1.97 -24.73 -4.37
CA ARG A 353 -1.36 -25.55 -5.42
C ARG A 353 0.05 -26.05 -5.10
N THR A 354 0.76 -25.35 -4.22
CA THR A 354 2.13 -25.71 -3.83
C THR A 354 2.22 -25.81 -2.32
N ASP A 355 2.95 -26.82 -1.86
CA ASP A 355 3.23 -27.05 -0.43
C ASP A 355 3.95 -25.85 0.19
N VAL A 356 4.88 -25.25 -0.55
CA VAL A 356 5.71 -24.15 -0.06
C VAL A 356 4.88 -22.90 0.24
N PHE A 357 3.94 -22.54 -0.64
CA PHE A 357 3.06 -21.41 -0.42
C PHE A 357 2.07 -21.71 0.71
N LEU A 358 1.47 -22.90 0.70
CA LEU A 358 0.53 -23.33 1.72
C LEU A 358 1.14 -23.31 3.14
N LEU A 359 2.30 -23.92 3.31
CA LEU A 359 2.96 -24.03 4.62
C LEU A 359 3.51 -22.68 5.11
N ASP A 360 3.97 -21.82 4.20
CA ASP A 360 4.44 -20.49 4.54
C ASP A 360 3.26 -19.56 4.90
N ALA A 361 2.13 -19.61 4.19
CA ALA A 361 0.91 -18.86 4.55
C ALA A 361 0.42 -19.23 5.96
N LEU A 362 0.39 -20.52 6.31
CA LEU A 362 0.02 -20.97 7.66
C LEU A 362 1.06 -20.53 8.72
N SER A 363 2.34 -20.56 8.38
CA SER A 363 3.43 -20.08 9.26
C SER A 363 3.28 -18.59 9.57
N ASP A 364 2.96 -17.81 8.55
CA ASP A 364 2.86 -16.36 8.59
C ASP A 364 1.58 -15.91 9.30
N THR A 365 0.45 -16.57 9.04
CA THR A 365 -0.81 -16.39 9.80
C THR A 365 -0.57 -16.58 11.30
N ARG A 366 0.19 -17.62 11.67
CA ARG A 366 0.56 -17.85 13.06
C ARG A 366 1.49 -16.75 13.60
N ALA A 367 2.41 -16.24 12.79
CA ALA A 367 3.31 -15.16 13.20
C ALA A 367 2.57 -13.86 13.50
N LEU A 368 1.58 -13.51 12.69
CA LEU A 368 0.68 -12.38 12.94
C LEU A 368 0.00 -12.50 14.30
N LEU A 369 -0.63 -13.65 14.58
CA LEU A 369 -1.32 -13.88 15.85
C LEU A 369 -0.39 -13.96 17.07
N GLU A 370 0.83 -14.47 16.91
CA GLU A 370 1.83 -14.47 17.97
C GLU A 370 2.33 -13.07 18.30
N ARG A 371 2.54 -12.22 17.28
CA ARG A 371 2.92 -10.82 17.48
C ARG A 371 1.81 -10.06 18.18
N TYR A 372 0.56 -10.23 17.74
CA TYR A 372 -0.60 -9.65 18.42
C TYR A 372 -0.71 -10.13 19.88
N GLN A 373 -0.47 -11.42 20.14
CA GLN A 373 -0.42 -11.95 21.50
C GLN A 373 0.67 -11.27 22.35
N GLN A 374 1.84 -10.99 21.78
CA GLN A 374 2.93 -10.28 22.49
C GLN A 374 2.57 -8.82 22.80
N GLU A 375 1.89 -8.12 21.89
CA GLU A 375 1.38 -6.77 22.12
C GLU A 375 0.35 -6.73 23.25
N LEU A 376 -0.59 -7.67 23.25
CA LEU A 376 -1.50 -7.86 24.38
C LEU A 376 -0.75 -8.17 25.66
N VAL A 377 0.35 -8.93 25.63
CA VAL A 377 1.14 -9.23 26.83
C VAL A 377 1.84 -7.98 27.39
N ARG A 378 2.33 -7.09 26.51
CA ARG A 378 3.02 -5.86 26.87
C ARG A 378 2.09 -4.79 27.45
N ASN A 379 0.86 -4.70 26.96
CA ASN A 379 -0.09 -3.67 27.38
C ASN A 379 -0.62 -3.91 28.81
N SER A 380 -0.04 -3.24 29.80
CA SER A 380 -0.46 -3.34 31.21
C SER A 380 -1.73 -2.52 31.48
N GLU A 381 -2.81 -3.19 31.88
CA GLU A 381 -4.04 -2.52 32.27
C GLU A 381 -4.19 -2.45 33.80
N SER A 382 -4.68 -1.32 34.30
CA SER A 382 -4.95 -1.09 35.72
C SER A 382 -6.30 -1.69 36.15
N ASP A 383 -7.26 -1.74 35.23
CA ASP A 383 -8.63 -2.19 35.50
C ASP A 383 -8.74 -3.73 35.67
N LYS A 384 -9.59 -4.16 36.61
CA LYS A 384 -9.78 -5.58 36.93
C LYS A 384 -10.57 -6.33 35.85
N GLN A 385 -11.53 -5.66 35.21
CA GLN A 385 -12.36 -6.27 34.17
C GLN A 385 -11.53 -6.44 32.89
N ALA A 386 -10.81 -5.40 32.49
CA ALA A 386 -9.93 -5.41 31.33
C ALA A 386 -8.83 -6.51 31.44
N ARG A 387 -8.24 -6.68 32.64
CA ARG A 387 -7.34 -7.82 32.93
C ARG A 387 -7.97 -9.20 32.73
N ARG A 388 -9.24 -9.38 33.08
CA ARG A 388 -9.95 -10.66 32.91
C ARG A 388 -10.26 -10.93 31.44
N GLU A 389 -10.68 -9.91 30.71
CA GLU A 389 -10.93 -9.98 29.26
C GLU A 389 -9.65 -10.30 28.51
N ARG A 390 -8.55 -9.59 28.80
CA ARG A 390 -7.22 -9.86 28.27
C ARG A 390 -6.77 -11.30 28.53
N LYS A 391 -6.92 -11.80 29.76
CA LYS A 391 -6.57 -13.20 30.09
C LYS A 391 -7.41 -14.19 29.28
N THR A 392 -8.65 -13.86 28.99
CA THR A 392 -9.56 -14.69 28.18
C THR A 392 -9.15 -14.65 26.71
N ALA A 393 -8.85 -13.47 26.18
CA ALA A 393 -8.32 -13.28 24.82
C ALA A 393 -7.01 -14.05 24.61
N LEU A 394 -6.04 -13.95 25.53
CA LEU A 394 -4.77 -14.69 25.46
C LEU A 394 -4.96 -16.22 25.42
N LYS A 395 -5.92 -16.74 26.20
CA LYS A 395 -6.28 -18.17 26.16
C LYS A 395 -6.89 -18.54 24.81
N LYS A 396 -7.81 -17.72 24.28
CA LYS A 396 -8.42 -17.93 22.97
C LYS A 396 -7.35 -17.92 21.87
N LEU A 397 -6.44 -16.95 21.86
CA LEU A 397 -5.33 -16.87 20.91
C LEU A 397 -4.41 -18.10 20.98
N THR A 398 -4.09 -18.57 22.19
CA THR A 398 -3.27 -19.79 22.35
C THR A 398 -3.97 -21.02 21.75
N ALA A 399 -5.29 -21.14 21.91
CA ALA A 399 -6.06 -22.23 21.30
C ALA A 399 -6.10 -22.11 19.76
N ILE A 400 -6.26 -20.90 19.24
CA ILE A 400 -6.26 -20.62 17.79
C ILE A 400 -4.90 -20.95 17.17
N GLN A 401 -3.80 -20.54 17.80
CA GLN A 401 -2.45 -20.88 17.32
C GLN A 401 -2.22 -22.39 17.31
N LYS A 402 -2.70 -23.13 18.32
CA LYS A 402 -2.67 -24.60 18.32
C LYS A 402 -3.50 -25.19 17.17
N LYS A 403 -4.65 -24.61 16.86
CA LYS A 403 -5.46 -25.00 15.70
C LYS A 403 -4.70 -24.76 14.38
N ILE A 404 -3.99 -23.64 14.22
CA ILE A 404 -3.15 -23.40 13.04
C ILE A 404 -1.99 -24.40 12.97
N ILE A 405 -1.33 -24.72 14.09
CA ILE A 405 -0.27 -25.77 14.13
C ILE A 405 -0.84 -27.13 13.72
N PHE A 406 -2.08 -27.45 14.10
CA PHE A 406 -2.76 -28.66 13.64
C PHE A 406 -2.96 -28.66 12.12
N TYR A 407 -3.47 -27.57 11.54
CA TYR A 407 -3.61 -27.43 10.07
C TYR A 407 -2.27 -27.49 9.36
N GLN A 408 -1.23 -26.90 9.92
CA GLN A 408 0.12 -26.92 9.37
C GLN A 408 0.70 -28.34 9.37
N THR A 409 0.51 -29.09 10.46
CA THR A 409 0.95 -30.49 10.55
C THR A 409 0.16 -31.36 9.57
N TRP A 410 -1.15 -31.15 9.49
CA TRP A 410 -2.00 -31.84 8.53
C TRP A 410 -1.57 -31.56 7.08
N ALA A 411 -1.34 -30.30 6.73
CA ALA A 411 -0.89 -29.89 5.41
C ALA A 411 0.48 -30.50 5.06
N TYR A 412 1.41 -30.53 6.01
CA TYR A 412 2.74 -31.12 5.80
C TYR A 412 2.72 -32.63 5.57
N LEU A 413 1.79 -33.35 6.22
CA LEU A 413 1.68 -34.81 6.13
C LEU A 413 0.74 -35.29 5.01
N THR A 414 -0.04 -34.39 4.41
CA THR A 414 -0.99 -34.72 3.35
C THR A 414 -0.29 -34.62 1.99
N PRO A 415 -0.45 -35.61 1.08
CA PRO A 415 0.12 -35.53 -0.26
C PRO A 415 -0.33 -34.28 -1.01
N ILE A 416 0.59 -33.64 -1.74
CA ILE A 416 0.32 -32.38 -2.44
C ILE A 416 -0.76 -32.53 -3.51
N GLU A 417 -0.93 -33.74 -4.06
CA GLU A 417 -1.92 -34.07 -5.07
C GLU A 417 -3.36 -33.83 -4.57
N GLU A 418 -3.63 -34.02 -3.27
CA GLU A 418 -4.94 -33.74 -2.68
C GLU A 418 -5.26 -32.24 -2.69
N PHE A 419 -4.24 -31.41 -2.43
CA PHE A 419 -4.37 -29.95 -2.47
C PHE A 419 -4.45 -29.42 -3.90
N GLN A 420 -3.73 -30.02 -4.85
CA GLN A 420 -3.84 -29.72 -6.28
C GLN A 420 -5.21 -30.09 -6.86
N ALA A 421 -5.78 -31.22 -6.41
CA ALA A 421 -7.15 -31.59 -6.75
C ALA A 421 -8.15 -30.55 -6.22
N LEU A 422 -8.03 -30.15 -4.95
CA LEU A 422 -8.85 -29.09 -4.37
C LEU A 422 -8.70 -27.75 -5.11
N ALA A 423 -7.48 -27.36 -5.50
CA ALA A 423 -7.27 -26.15 -6.31
C ALA A 423 -8.03 -26.21 -7.64
N THR A 424 -8.07 -27.39 -8.26
CA THR A 424 -8.80 -27.62 -9.52
C THR A 424 -10.32 -27.56 -9.29
N GLU A 425 -10.82 -28.09 -8.16
CA GLU A 425 -12.23 -27.95 -7.75
C GLU A 425 -12.61 -26.46 -7.55
N ILE A 426 -11.75 -25.67 -6.88
CA ILE A 426 -11.95 -24.22 -6.68
C ILE A 426 -11.99 -23.49 -8.03
N GLU A 427 -11.07 -23.80 -8.93
CA GLU A 427 -11.03 -23.21 -10.28
C GLU A 427 -12.29 -23.51 -11.10
N ALA A 428 -12.79 -24.73 -11.01
CA ALA A 428 -14.04 -25.11 -11.68
C ALA A 428 -15.24 -24.35 -11.08
N TYR A 429 -15.28 -24.19 -9.75
CA TYR A 429 -16.31 -23.42 -9.08
C TYR A 429 -16.33 -21.95 -9.51
N THR A 430 -15.16 -21.29 -9.55
CA THR A 430 -15.06 -19.87 -9.93
C THR A 430 -15.45 -19.65 -11.39
N LYS A 431 -14.96 -20.47 -12.32
CA LYS A 431 -15.33 -20.41 -13.75
C LYS A 431 -16.83 -20.61 -13.98
N ASN A 432 -17.44 -21.56 -13.29
CA ASN A 432 -18.88 -21.80 -13.40
C ASN A 432 -19.70 -20.59 -12.93
N LYS A 433 -19.28 -19.92 -11.85
CA LYS A 433 -19.96 -18.70 -11.37
C LYS A 433 -19.74 -17.50 -12.29
N GLU A 434 -18.56 -17.34 -12.89
CA GLU A 434 -18.32 -16.32 -13.92
C GLU A 434 -19.18 -16.55 -15.16
N LEU A 435 -19.28 -17.78 -15.64
CA LEU A 435 -20.17 -18.17 -16.75
C LEU A 435 -21.64 -17.91 -16.43
N LEU A 436 -22.06 -18.12 -15.17
CA LEU A 436 -23.43 -17.79 -14.74
C LEU A 436 -23.67 -16.28 -14.67
N ARG A 437 -22.68 -15.48 -14.22
CA ARG A 437 -22.76 -14.01 -14.25
C ARG A 437 -22.87 -13.47 -15.68
N LEU A 438 -22.10 -14.03 -16.62
CA LEU A 438 -22.12 -13.66 -18.03
C LEU A 438 -23.40 -14.09 -18.78
N LYS A 439 -24.19 -15.02 -18.23
CA LYS A 439 -25.49 -15.43 -18.82
C LYS A 439 -26.68 -14.60 -18.33
N ILE A 440 -26.49 -13.78 -17.30
CA ILE A 440 -27.54 -12.93 -16.69
C ILE A 440 -27.45 -11.48 -17.21
N LEU A 441 -26.29 -11.09 -17.75
CA LEU A 441 -26.07 -9.89 -18.55
C LEU A 441 -26.38 -10.19 -20.02
#